data_AF-A0A9P3A155-F1
#
_entry.id   AF-A0A9P3A155-F1
#
_cell.length_a   1.000
_cell.length_b   1.000
_cell.length_c   1.000
_cell.angle_alpha   90.00
_cell.angle_beta   90.00
_cell.angle_gamma   90.00
#
_symmetry.space_group_name_H-M   'P 1'
#
loop_
_entity.id
_entity.type
_entity.pdbx_description
1 polymer ?
#
loop_
_entity_poly.entity_id
_entity_poly.type
_entity_poly.pdbx_seq_one_letter_code
_entity_poly.pdbx_strand_id
1 'polypeptide(L)'
;MPPRSLASTASPPTIINPPQLLERSSAFQRPVGLTAERSSFIQQIENMLRDYARQNFNHLDLGLALPPETIFGDRTCRHYGLDDIGLTPGAPGTASTARQWIQVHFEGMHHDTPFLHLPLINQLCDGLFGLPNQPRQPRAADLHPDELALLFAVMALGSFRSETWDPVLGKYRQLSQDTLGFDGPAVLIGDVPLALFELANEQLDNLASPSELAVQALYLLHTFVSNTMMNRRSRDYVARAVMMAHEVGLNRVIPWQLQIVDGGSLKRRAILYLYVYFSDIYLSALDNQTPLIKSTDFEPQIFDRIVFSGAQSGSPTIAGSTNTGLKAFVDLVVVQGKILESLHGSATTQMHVDYILTLDRNLDVLRTKLGSRTFGVEHDRVSKDERTQTAGRLLWQIHYNWCAPLPPATDHRCRIAVRAPDIEDPLLGHSSLAICTRASSSLLILYRQVCTAGLLNLPWTQLRRIVTAMHLVFLAFFRGEVPVEEVEEAIDHTLLLLKILGTRWKAATSSATAIKQLASASGLRYRDTPYQVPGGMRLPDTLPADPSADSDQRLPGVEGSILDGFLQSAETHGSRPAHLQRIWHQGPQILLGR
;
A
#
# COMPACT_ATOMS: atom_id res chain seq x y z
N MET A 1 55.94 4.34 -54.75
CA MET A 1 55.23 4.04 -53.49
C MET A 1 55.77 4.91 -52.38
N PRO A 2 54.96 5.87 -51.87
CA PRO A 2 55.13 6.42 -50.54
C PRO A 2 53.85 6.25 -49.68
N PRO A 3 53.94 6.29 -48.33
CA PRO A 3 52.77 6.14 -47.47
C PRO A 3 52.12 7.50 -47.17
N ARG A 4 50.79 7.51 -47.14
CA ARG A 4 49.98 8.62 -46.61
C ARG A 4 49.80 8.44 -45.10
N SER A 5 50.27 9.42 -44.34
CA SER A 5 49.96 9.64 -42.93
C SER A 5 48.68 10.49 -42.83
N LEU A 6 47.67 10.00 -42.10
CA LEU A 6 46.51 10.78 -41.66
C LEU A 6 46.66 10.98 -40.15
N ALA A 7 46.93 12.22 -39.75
CA ALA A 7 46.86 12.65 -38.36
C ALA A 7 45.40 12.90 -37.98
N SER A 8 44.91 12.15 -36.99
CA SER A 8 43.64 12.39 -36.30
C SER A 8 43.94 13.04 -34.95
N THR A 9 43.65 14.32 -34.82
CA THR A 9 43.67 15.05 -33.54
C THR A 9 42.40 14.74 -32.77
N ALA A 10 42.44 13.74 -31.89
CA ALA A 10 41.43 13.55 -30.86
C ALA A 10 41.87 14.29 -29.59
N SER A 11 41.05 15.26 -29.16
CA SER A 11 41.21 15.91 -27.86
C SER A 11 40.94 14.91 -26.74
N PRO A 12 41.74 14.91 -25.64
CA PRO A 12 41.52 13.99 -24.54
C PRO A 12 40.22 14.35 -23.79
N PRO A 13 39.52 13.34 -23.21
CA PRO A 13 38.32 13.59 -22.42
C PRO A 13 38.66 14.39 -21.16
N THR A 14 37.88 15.43 -20.92
CA THR A 14 37.93 16.24 -19.69
C THR A 14 37.52 15.36 -18.51
N ILE A 15 38.49 14.98 -17.69
CA ILE A 15 38.24 14.34 -16.40
C ILE A 15 37.63 15.39 -15.49
N ILE A 16 36.33 15.27 -15.20
CA ILE A 16 35.67 16.05 -14.16
C ILE A 16 36.18 15.50 -12.83
N ASN A 17 37.05 16.25 -12.16
CA ASN A 17 37.46 15.93 -10.80
C ASN A 17 36.21 15.95 -9.88
N PRO A 18 36.02 14.96 -9.00
CA PRO A 18 34.99 15.07 -7.97
C PRO A 18 35.25 16.33 -7.14
N PRO A 19 34.20 17.03 -6.67
CA PRO A 19 34.36 18.23 -5.88
C PRO A 19 35.26 17.92 -4.68
N GLN A 20 36.34 18.68 -4.54
CA GLN A 20 37.25 18.54 -3.41
C GLN A 20 36.45 18.74 -2.12
N LEU A 21 36.30 17.65 -1.37
CA LEU A 21 35.79 17.63 0.00
C LEU A 21 36.68 18.54 0.85
N LEU A 22 36.24 19.79 1.00
CA LEU A 22 36.73 20.70 2.01
C LEU A 22 36.36 20.12 3.37
N GLU A 23 37.34 19.62 4.11
CA GLU A 23 37.30 19.45 5.56
C GLU A 23 37.01 20.82 6.20
N ARG A 24 35.73 21.20 6.28
CA ARG A 24 35.28 22.34 7.07
C ARG A 24 34.51 21.84 8.29
N SER A 25 35.31 21.64 9.35
CA SER A 25 35.04 21.97 10.74
C SER A 25 33.57 22.03 11.18
N SER A 26 33.22 21.02 11.95
CA SER A 26 32.22 21.00 13.02
C SER A 26 31.97 22.35 13.69
N ALA A 27 30.85 22.99 13.36
CA ALA A 27 30.26 24.06 14.18
C ALA A 27 28.75 24.17 13.96
N PHE A 28 28.04 23.04 13.99
CA PHE A 28 26.59 23.01 14.21
C PHE A 28 26.34 22.69 15.68
N GLN A 29 26.53 23.68 16.56
CA GLN A 29 25.98 23.60 17.91
C GLN A 29 24.48 23.91 17.82
N ARG A 30 23.63 22.89 18.05
CA ARG A 30 22.18 23.10 18.17
C ARG A 30 21.90 24.02 19.36
N PRO A 31 21.01 25.02 19.22
CA PRO A 31 20.45 25.72 20.36
C PRO A 31 19.67 24.70 21.20
N VAL A 32 20.18 24.38 22.38
CA VAL A 32 19.46 23.59 23.38
C VAL A 32 18.54 24.57 24.11
N GLY A 33 17.31 24.72 23.62
CA GLY A 33 16.32 25.50 24.33
C GLY A 33 15.10 25.86 23.50
N LEU A 34 13.94 25.62 24.10
CA LEU A 34 12.57 25.97 23.69
C LEU A 34 11.90 24.96 22.75
N THR A 35 10.64 24.70 23.09
CA THR A 35 9.67 23.77 22.50
C THR A 35 9.38 24.10 21.03
N ALA A 36 10.38 23.98 20.17
CA ALA A 36 10.19 23.96 18.74
C ALA A 36 9.23 22.81 18.44
N GLU A 37 8.10 23.11 17.79
CA GLU A 37 7.27 22.09 17.17
C GLU A 37 8.21 21.12 16.45
N ARG A 38 8.22 19.85 16.87
CA ARG A 38 9.11 18.84 16.29
C ARG A 38 8.71 18.70 14.82
N SER A 39 9.39 19.43 13.95
CA SER A 39 9.23 19.31 12.50
C SER A 39 9.41 17.83 12.14
N SER A 40 8.47 17.26 11.39
CA SER A 40 8.57 15.86 10.95
C SER A 40 9.94 15.58 10.32
N PHE A 41 10.48 14.36 10.46
CA PHE A 41 11.77 14.02 9.86
C PHE A 41 11.77 14.21 8.33
N ILE A 42 10.61 14.07 7.68
CA ILE A 42 10.44 14.35 6.25
C ILE A 42 10.74 15.83 5.96
N GLN A 43 10.19 16.74 6.76
CA GLN A 43 10.47 18.18 6.63
C GLN A 43 11.94 18.49 6.91
N GLN A 44 12.58 17.78 7.84
CA GLN A 44 14.01 17.93 8.12
C GLN A 44 14.84 17.53 6.90
N ILE A 45 14.55 16.38 6.28
CA ILE A 45 15.21 15.92 5.04
C ILE A 45 15.02 16.93 3.90
N GLU A 46 13.80 17.43 3.70
CA GLU A 46 13.50 18.44 2.68
C GLU A 46 14.29 19.73 2.91
N ASN A 47 14.38 20.19 4.16
CA ASN A 47 15.13 21.39 4.51
C ASN A 47 16.62 21.20 4.28
N MET A 48 17.19 20.07 4.72
CA MET A 48 18.60 19.73 4.49
C MET A 48 18.94 19.72 3.00
N LEU A 49 18.10 19.10 2.18
CA LEU A 49 18.32 19.02 0.74
C LEU A 49 18.19 20.39 0.06
N ARG A 50 17.21 21.20 0.49
CA ARG A 50 17.03 22.58 0.00
C ARG A 50 18.23 23.45 0.35
N ASP A 51 18.72 23.37 1.59
CA ASP A 51 19.87 24.15 2.05
C ASP A 51 21.14 23.73 1.32
N TYR A 52 21.36 22.42 1.13
CA TYR A 52 22.47 21.93 0.33
C TYR A 52 22.40 22.45 -1.12
N ALA A 53 21.23 22.37 -1.76
CA ALA A 53 21.07 22.82 -3.14
C ALA A 53 21.32 24.32 -3.29
N ARG A 54 20.85 25.13 -2.34
CA ARG A 54 21.10 26.58 -2.33
C ARG A 54 22.57 26.92 -2.19
N GLN A 55 23.29 26.19 -1.34
CA GLN A 55 24.71 26.44 -1.07
C GLN A 55 25.61 25.99 -2.24
N ASN A 56 25.28 24.89 -2.90
CA ASN A 56 26.18 24.23 -3.86
C ASN A 56 25.79 24.41 -5.33
N PHE A 57 24.56 24.80 -5.65
CA PHE A 57 24.05 24.88 -7.03
C PHE A 57 23.51 26.28 -7.38
N ASN A 58 24.31 27.33 -7.19
CA ASN A 58 23.96 28.71 -7.58
C ASN A 58 22.61 29.18 -7.01
N HIS A 59 22.33 28.91 -5.74
CA HIS A 59 21.05 29.25 -5.10
C HIS A 59 19.82 28.60 -5.75
N LEU A 60 19.96 27.37 -6.27
CA LEU A 60 18.84 26.59 -6.80
C LEU A 60 17.73 26.45 -5.74
N ASP A 61 16.59 27.06 -5.98
CA ASP A 61 15.42 27.00 -5.11
C ASP A 61 14.50 25.87 -5.54
N LEU A 62 14.32 24.88 -4.67
CA LEU A 62 13.58 23.66 -4.97
C LEU A 62 12.27 23.60 -4.18
N GLY A 63 11.16 23.47 -4.92
CA GLY A 63 9.86 23.11 -4.38
C GLY A 63 9.79 21.63 -4.00
N LEU A 64 10.46 21.24 -2.91
CA LEU A 64 10.54 19.84 -2.46
C LEU A 64 9.30 19.39 -1.67
N ALA A 65 8.61 20.33 -1.01
CA ALA A 65 7.42 20.02 -0.23
C ALA A 65 6.27 19.64 -1.16
N LEU A 66 5.62 18.52 -0.87
CA LEU A 66 4.43 18.10 -1.60
C LEU A 66 3.23 18.93 -1.14
N PRO A 67 2.59 19.71 -2.04
CA PRO A 67 1.41 20.47 -1.66
C PRO A 67 0.23 19.54 -1.32
N PRO A 68 -0.67 19.94 -0.41
CA PRO A 68 -1.95 19.25 -0.27
C PRO A 68 -2.67 19.21 -1.61
N GLU A 69 -3.08 18.02 -2.01
CA GLU A 69 -3.77 17.79 -3.28
C GLU A 69 -5.00 16.91 -3.06
N THR A 70 -6.05 17.19 -3.81
CA THR A 70 -7.19 16.29 -4.02
C THR A 70 -7.28 15.99 -5.51
N ILE A 71 -7.46 14.73 -5.88
CA ILE A 71 -7.60 14.33 -7.28
C ILE A 71 -8.86 14.95 -7.92
N PHE A 72 -9.83 15.29 -7.09
CA PHE A 72 -11.08 15.94 -7.51
C PHE A 72 -10.92 17.46 -7.64
N GLY A 73 -9.73 18.03 -7.37
CA GLY A 73 -9.48 19.47 -7.43
C GLY A 73 -10.37 20.30 -6.49
N ASP A 74 -10.60 21.56 -6.85
CA ASP A 74 -11.49 22.46 -6.12
C ASP A 74 -12.98 22.26 -6.46
N ARG A 75 -13.36 21.05 -6.94
CA ARG A 75 -14.78 20.75 -7.21
C ARG A 75 -15.57 21.01 -5.94
N THR A 76 -16.45 22.01 -6.00
CA THR A 76 -17.34 22.33 -4.89
C THR A 76 -18.16 21.10 -4.60
N CYS A 77 -18.05 20.57 -3.38
CA CYS A 77 -18.89 19.50 -2.86
C CYS A 77 -20.36 19.84 -3.12
N ARG A 78 -20.92 19.26 -4.18
CA ARG A 78 -22.35 19.32 -4.47
C ARG A 78 -22.94 18.10 -3.81
N HIS A 79 -23.97 18.32 -3.00
CA HIS A 79 -24.68 17.21 -2.41
C HIS A 79 -25.43 16.47 -3.54
N TYR A 80 -24.98 15.26 -3.85
CA TYR A 80 -25.56 14.40 -4.87
C TYR A 80 -26.37 13.28 -4.21
N GLY A 81 -27.63 13.16 -4.59
CA GLY A 81 -28.44 12.00 -4.27
C GLY A 81 -28.10 10.80 -5.16
N LEU A 82 -28.68 9.64 -4.84
CA LEU A 82 -28.54 8.42 -5.66
C LEU A 82 -29.03 8.61 -7.10
N ASP A 83 -30.08 9.42 -7.30
CA ASP A 83 -30.62 9.72 -8.63
C ASP A 83 -29.64 10.53 -9.49
N ASP A 84 -28.87 11.44 -8.88
CA ASP A 84 -27.91 12.29 -9.58
C ASP A 84 -26.71 11.51 -10.13
N ILE A 85 -26.41 10.36 -9.52
CA ILE A 85 -25.36 9.41 -9.94
C ILE A 85 -25.92 8.21 -10.73
N GLY A 86 -27.19 8.26 -11.15
CA GLY A 86 -27.80 7.20 -11.95
C GLY A 86 -28.02 5.89 -11.18
N LEU A 87 -28.12 5.95 -9.86
CA LEU A 87 -28.41 4.82 -8.99
C LEU A 87 -29.80 4.90 -8.35
N THR A 88 -30.82 5.31 -9.11
CA THR A 88 -32.21 5.34 -8.63
C THR A 88 -32.65 3.95 -8.15
N PRO A 89 -33.06 3.79 -6.87
CA PRO A 89 -33.56 2.52 -6.35
C PRO A 89 -34.72 1.96 -7.17
N GLY A 90 -34.63 0.67 -7.54
CA GLY A 90 -35.63 -0.02 -8.36
C GLY A 90 -35.62 0.33 -9.86
N ALA A 91 -34.79 1.27 -10.31
CA ALA A 91 -34.65 1.56 -11.74
C ALA A 91 -33.91 0.42 -12.48
N PRO A 92 -34.26 0.14 -13.76
CA PRO A 92 -33.58 -0.88 -14.54
C PRO A 92 -32.09 -0.58 -14.68
N GLY A 93 -31.24 -1.57 -14.38
CA GLY A 93 -29.78 -1.45 -14.54
C GLY A 93 -29.03 -0.92 -13.32
N THR A 94 -29.70 -0.26 -12.36
CA THR A 94 -29.07 0.26 -11.13
C THR A 94 -28.37 -0.86 -10.34
N ALA A 95 -29.10 -1.95 -10.03
CA ALA A 95 -28.52 -3.09 -9.30
C ALA A 95 -27.35 -3.74 -10.04
N SER A 96 -27.41 -3.80 -11.38
CA SER A 96 -26.31 -4.34 -12.19
C SER A 96 -25.07 -3.48 -12.09
N THR A 97 -25.25 -2.15 -12.16
CA THR A 97 -24.16 -1.17 -12.05
C THR A 97 -23.52 -1.21 -10.65
N ALA A 98 -24.34 -1.21 -9.60
CA ALA A 98 -23.88 -1.33 -8.22
C ALA A 98 -23.08 -2.63 -7.99
N ARG A 99 -23.61 -3.78 -8.46
CA ARG A 99 -22.91 -5.07 -8.39
C ARG A 99 -21.61 -5.09 -9.18
N GLN A 100 -21.56 -4.42 -10.33
CA GLN A 100 -20.33 -4.28 -11.10
C GLN A 100 -19.25 -3.55 -10.28
N TRP A 101 -19.58 -2.45 -9.62
CA TRP A 101 -18.61 -1.73 -8.77
C TRP A 101 -18.19 -2.55 -7.56
N ILE A 102 -19.13 -3.25 -6.90
CA ILE A 102 -18.81 -4.20 -5.83
C ILE A 102 -17.83 -5.26 -6.35
N GLN A 103 -18.11 -5.87 -7.50
CA GLN A 103 -17.23 -6.89 -8.08
C GLN A 103 -15.83 -6.32 -8.38
N VAL A 104 -15.74 -5.11 -8.94
CA VAL A 104 -14.44 -4.45 -9.20
C VAL A 104 -13.66 -4.21 -7.90
N HIS A 105 -14.34 -3.84 -6.81
CA HIS A 105 -13.70 -3.73 -5.48
C HIS A 105 -13.12 -5.08 -5.04
N PHE A 106 -13.93 -6.15 -5.08
CA PHE A 106 -13.51 -7.48 -4.62
C PHE A 106 -12.47 -8.15 -5.53
N GLU A 107 -12.43 -7.83 -6.82
CA GLU A 107 -11.38 -8.33 -7.73
C GLU A 107 -10.08 -7.55 -7.64
N GLY A 108 -10.17 -6.23 -7.45
CA GLY A 108 -9.02 -5.32 -7.55
C GLY A 108 -8.36 -4.97 -6.22
N MET A 109 -9.12 -4.94 -5.12
CA MET A 109 -8.70 -4.35 -3.84
C MET A 109 -8.99 -5.24 -2.62
N HIS A 110 -9.52 -6.46 -2.81
CA HIS A 110 -9.85 -7.35 -1.69
C HIS A 110 -8.66 -7.67 -0.79
N HIS A 111 -7.43 -7.65 -1.32
CA HIS A 111 -6.24 -7.87 -0.48
C HIS A 111 -6.11 -6.85 0.66
N ASP A 112 -6.68 -5.65 0.50
CA ASP A 112 -6.72 -4.60 1.52
C ASP A 112 -7.99 -4.67 2.40
N THR A 113 -8.98 -5.50 2.04
CA THR A 113 -10.25 -5.62 2.77
C THR A 113 -10.68 -7.07 3.05
N PRO A 114 -9.80 -7.95 3.56
CA PRO A 114 -10.11 -9.38 3.75
C PRO A 114 -11.14 -9.67 4.86
N PHE A 115 -11.55 -8.65 5.61
CA PHE A 115 -12.60 -8.73 6.62
C PHE A 115 -14.01 -8.57 6.03
N LEU A 116 -14.16 -8.09 4.78
CA LEU A 116 -15.47 -7.93 4.15
C LEU A 116 -16.10 -9.28 3.80
N HIS A 117 -17.42 -9.35 3.91
CA HIS A 117 -18.21 -10.53 3.58
C HIS A 117 -19.06 -10.28 2.33
N LEU A 118 -18.60 -10.70 1.16
CA LEU A 118 -19.27 -10.45 -0.13
C LEU A 118 -20.76 -10.84 -0.13
N PRO A 119 -21.20 -12.00 0.42
CA PRO A 119 -22.62 -12.33 0.46
C PRO A 119 -23.46 -11.30 1.22
N LEU A 120 -22.94 -10.73 2.31
CA LEU A 120 -23.61 -9.65 3.04
C LEU A 120 -23.71 -8.39 2.17
N ILE A 121 -22.61 -7.97 1.53
CA ILE A 121 -22.61 -6.78 0.67
C ILE A 121 -23.59 -6.93 -0.50
N ASN A 122 -23.68 -8.10 -1.12
CA ASN A 122 -24.65 -8.39 -2.17
C ASN A 122 -26.08 -8.37 -1.64
N GLN A 123 -26.33 -8.90 -0.44
CA GLN A 123 -27.64 -8.83 0.20
C GLN A 123 -28.07 -7.38 0.47
N LEU A 124 -27.15 -6.51 0.93
CA LEU A 124 -27.41 -5.09 1.13
C LEU A 124 -27.70 -4.38 -0.19
N CYS A 125 -26.91 -4.66 -1.23
CA CYS A 125 -27.13 -4.15 -2.58
C CYS A 125 -28.50 -4.54 -3.12
N ASP A 126 -28.90 -5.80 -2.91
CA ASP A 126 -30.19 -6.33 -3.34
C ASP A 126 -31.36 -5.74 -2.54
N GLY A 127 -31.19 -5.47 -1.24
CA GLY A 127 -32.19 -4.78 -0.43
C GLY A 127 -32.40 -3.32 -0.87
N LEU A 128 -31.33 -2.63 -1.28
CA LEU A 128 -31.41 -1.23 -1.70
C LEU A 128 -31.88 -1.06 -3.15
N PHE A 129 -31.33 -1.85 -4.08
CA PHE A 129 -31.51 -1.67 -5.53
C PHE A 129 -32.31 -2.78 -6.22
N GLY A 130 -32.72 -3.82 -5.49
CA GLY A 130 -33.50 -4.94 -6.01
C GLY A 130 -34.89 -4.54 -6.53
N LEU A 131 -35.50 -5.44 -7.30
CA LEU A 131 -36.85 -5.23 -7.81
C LEU A 131 -37.87 -5.30 -6.65
N PRO A 132 -38.79 -4.33 -6.52
CA PRO A 132 -39.71 -4.21 -5.38
C PRO A 132 -40.69 -5.38 -5.20
N ASN A 133 -40.75 -6.30 -6.17
CA ASN A 133 -41.70 -7.42 -6.19
C ASN A 133 -41.17 -8.72 -5.55
N GLN A 134 -39.99 -8.73 -4.93
CA GLN A 134 -39.51 -9.90 -4.19
C GLN A 134 -39.96 -9.86 -2.73
N PRO A 135 -40.91 -10.72 -2.29
CA PRO A 135 -41.49 -10.66 -0.95
C PRO A 135 -40.54 -11.02 0.20
N ARG A 136 -39.27 -11.34 -0.09
CA ARG A 136 -38.24 -11.70 0.89
C ARG A 136 -37.12 -10.67 1.04
N GLN A 137 -37.16 -9.56 0.29
CA GLN A 137 -36.13 -8.53 0.38
C GLN A 137 -36.51 -7.43 1.37
N PRO A 138 -35.61 -7.03 2.28
CA PRO A 138 -35.81 -5.82 3.10
C PRO A 138 -35.97 -4.62 2.16
N ARG A 139 -36.88 -3.70 2.47
CA ARG A 139 -37.06 -2.50 1.64
C ARG A 139 -35.90 -1.54 1.89
N ALA A 140 -35.61 -0.66 0.94
CA ALA A 140 -34.60 0.39 1.10
C ALA A 140 -34.76 1.22 2.39
N ALA A 141 -36.00 1.46 2.84
CA ALA A 141 -36.30 2.17 4.08
C ALA A 141 -35.99 1.39 5.37
N ASP A 142 -35.70 0.08 5.25
CA ASP A 142 -35.46 -0.82 6.38
C ASP A 142 -33.96 -1.04 6.64
N LEU A 143 -33.07 -0.61 5.72
CA LEU A 143 -31.63 -0.73 5.91
C LEU A 143 -31.13 0.26 6.95
N HIS A 144 -30.31 -0.22 7.88
CA HIS A 144 -29.77 0.61 8.94
C HIS A 144 -28.65 1.52 8.38
N PRO A 145 -28.41 2.72 8.95
CA PRO A 145 -27.41 3.65 8.42
C PRO A 145 -26.00 3.08 8.28
N ASP A 146 -25.55 2.18 9.18
CA ASP A 146 -24.24 1.54 9.06
C ASP A 146 -24.13 0.55 7.89
N GLU A 147 -25.21 -0.17 7.57
CA GLU A 147 -25.31 -1.03 6.39
C GLU A 147 -25.21 -0.21 5.10
N LEU A 148 -25.94 0.91 5.03
CA LEU A 148 -25.89 1.84 3.91
C LEU A 148 -24.50 2.47 3.78
N ALA A 149 -23.91 2.94 4.89
CA ALA A 149 -22.56 3.49 4.91
C ALA A 149 -21.53 2.51 4.36
N LEU A 150 -21.60 1.25 4.79
CA LEU A 150 -20.71 0.19 4.32
C LEU A 150 -20.88 -0.05 2.82
N LEU A 151 -22.13 -0.21 2.35
CA LEU A 151 -22.43 -0.43 0.94
C LEU A 151 -21.93 0.73 0.06
N PHE A 152 -22.20 1.97 0.45
CA PHE A 152 -21.74 3.15 -0.28
C PHE A 152 -20.22 3.27 -0.28
N ALA A 153 -19.53 3.00 0.83
CA ALA A 153 -18.07 3.03 0.89
C ALA A 153 -17.42 1.96 -0.04
N VAL A 154 -17.99 0.76 -0.10
CA VAL A 154 -17.53 -0.30 -1.03
C VAL A 154 -17.74 0.14 -2.49
N MET A 155 -18.91 0.69 -2.82
CA MET A 155 -19.19 1.17 -4.18
C MET A 155 -18.34 2.38 -4.56
N ALA A 156 -18.03 3.28 -3.63
CA ALA A 156 -17.15 4.43 -3.85
C ALA A 156 -15.74 3.96 -4.27
N LEU A 157 -15.17 2.99 -3.56
CA LEU A 157 -13.89 2.39 -3.93
C LEU A 157 -13.96 1.64 -5.27
N GLY A 158 -15.00 0.82 -5.47
CA GLY A 158 -15.18 0.05 -6.69
C GLY A 158 -15.36 0.89 -7.96
N SER A 159 -16.19 1.94 -7.88
CA SER A 159 -16.37 2.92 -8.96
C SER A 159 -15.06 3.68 -9.22
N PHE A 160 -14.39 4.15 -8.17
CA PHE A 160 -13.08 4.81 -8.30
C PHE A 160 -12.04 3.94 -9.00
N ARG A 161 -11.96 2.65 -8.65
CA ARG A 161 -11.07 1.69 -9.31
C ARG A 161 -11.45 1.50 -10.77
N SER A 162 -12.74 1.45 -11.10
CA SER A 162 -13.22 1.34 -12.49
C SER A 162 -12.83 2.54 -13.36
N GLU A 163 -12.80 3.73 -12.77
CA GLU A 163 -12.38 4.96 -13.45
C GLU A 163 -10.86 5.04 -13.64
N THR A 164 -10.09 4.58 -12.66
CA THR A 164 -8.63 4.74 -12.64
C THR A 164 -7.86 3.58 -13.26
N TRP A 165 -8.46 2.40 -13.41
CA TRP A 165 -7.78 1.20 -13.89
C TRP A 165 -8.45 0.63 -15.14
N ASP A 166 -7.66 0.38 -16.17
CA ASP A 166 -8.09 -0.35 -17.34
C ASP A 166 -7.71 -1.84 -17.22
N PRO A 167 -8.67 -2.75 -16.99
CA PRO A 167 -8.37 -4.17 -16.84
C PRO A 167 -7.91 -4.82 -18.15
N VAL A 168 -8.32 -4.30 -19.31
CA VAL A 168 -7.97 -4.85 -20.63
C VAL A 168 -6.54 -4.48 -20.97
N LEU A 169 -6.18 -3.22 -20.76
CA LEU A 169 -4.85 -2.71 -21.05
C LEU A 169 -3.85 -2.92 -19.91
N GLY A 170 -4.34 -3.35 -18.73
CA GLY A 170 -3.53 -3.55 -17.54
C GLY A 170 -2.78 -2.29 -17.10
N LYS A 171 -3.41 -1.11 -17.25
CA LYS A 171 -2.76 0.18 -17.01
C LYS A 171 -3.66 1.19 -16.32
N TYR A 172 -3.02 2.17 -15.68
CA TYR A 172 -3.69 3.32 -15.11
C TYR A 172 -4.23 4.25 -16.21
N ARG A 173 -5.47 4.70 -16.02
CA ARG A 173 -6.08 5.77 -16.80
C ARG A 173 -5.69 7.12 -16.20
N GLN A 174 -5.43 8.09 -17.06
CA GLN A 174 -5.25 9.46 -16.62
C GLN A 174 -6.61 10.00 -16.20
N LEU A 175 -6.73 10.43 -14.95
CA LEU A 175 -7.93 11.12 -14.50
C LEU A 175 -7.96 12.50 -15.13
N SER A 176 -9.10 12.87 -15.72
CA SER A 176 -9.32 14.23 -16.22
C SER A 176 -9.45 15.17 -15.01
N GLN A 177 -8.34 15.80 -14.63
CA GLN A 177 -8.31 16.77 -13.53
C GLN A 177 -8.82 18.16 -13.95
N ASP A 178 -8.95 18.42 -15.25
CA ASP A 178 -9.22 19.75 -15.82
C ASP A 178 -10.59 19.86 -16.49
N THR A 179 -11.55 18.98 -16.19
CA THR A 179 -12.96 19.15 -16.59
C THR A 179 -13.57 20.31 -15.80
N LEU A 180 -13.38 21.53 -16.33
CA LEU A 180 -13.97 22.76 -15.83
C LEU A 180 -15.50 22.70 -15.91
N GLY A 181 -16.15 22.73 -14.74
CA GLY A 181 -17.44 23.38 -14.50
C GLY A 181 -18.59 23.05 -15.44
N PHE A 182 -18.76 21.79 -15.87
CA PHE A 182 -19.98 21.39 -16.57
C PHE A 182 -21.09 21.16 -15.56
N ASP A 183 -22.23 21.85 -15.69
CA ASP A 183 -23.45 21.63 -14.89
C ASP A 183 -24.24 20.39 -15.37
N GLY A 184 -23.54 19.26 -15.56
CA GLY A 184 -24.15 17.98 -15.94
C GLY A 184 -24.46 17.09 -14.72
N PRO A 185 -25.26 16.03 -14.87
CA PRO A 185 -25.36 14.96 -13.87
C PRO A 185 -23.98 14.37 -13.54
N ALA A 186 -23.77 13.93 -12.29
CA ALA A 186 -22.48 13.44 -11.79
C ALA A 186 -21.89 12.28 -12.60
N VAL A 187 -22.76 11.47 -13.23
CA VAL A 187 -22.40 10.40 -14.18
C VAL A 187 -21.61 10.92 -15.38
N LEU A 188 -21.88 12.15 -15.82
CA LEU A 188 -21.20 12.79 -16.96
C LEU A 188 -19.91 13.52 -16.55
N ILE A 189 -19.74 13.83 -15.26
CA ILE A 189 -18.60 14.60 -14.73
C ILE A 189 -17.53 13.66 -14.12
N GLY A 190 -17.89 12.41 -13.82
CA GLY A 190 -17.02 11.47 -13.13
C GLY A 190 -16.93 11.75 -11.63
N ASP A 191 -18.02 12.23 -11.02
CA ASP A 191 -18.12 12.52 -9.59
C ASP A 191 -18.78 11.39 -8.78
N VAL A 192 -19.11 10.27 -9.44
CA VAL A 192 -19.79 9.13 -8.82
C VAL A 192 -19.05 8.62 -7.56
N PRO A 193 -17.72 8.42 -7.56
CA PRO A 193 -17.04 7.91 -6.38
C PRO A 193 -17.09 8.90 -5.20
N LEU A 194 -17.02 10.20 -5.50
CA LEU A 194 -17.07 11.26 -4.49
C LEU A 194 -18.48 11.37 -3.88
N ALA A 195 -19.53 11.33 -4.71
CA ALA A 195 -20.91 11.32 -4.27
C ALA A 195 -21.22 10.12 -3.36
N LEU A 196 -20.78 8.92 -3.74
CA LEU A 196 -20.92 7.71 -2.91
C LEU A 196 -20.16 7.83 -1.58
N PHE A 197 -18.96 8.43 -1.60
CA PHE A 197 -18.20 8.72 -0.39
C PHE A 197 -18.94 9.71 0.53
N GLU A 198 -19.58 10.74 -0.02
CA GLU A 198 -20.36 11.71 0.75
C GLU A 198 -21.62 11.09 1.36
N LEU A 199 -22.37 10.29 0.57
CA LEU A 199 -23.51 9.53 1.05
C LEU A 199 -23.10 8.60 2.20
N ALA A 200 -21.96 7.90 2.09
CA ALA A 200 -21.46 7.06 3.17
C ALA A 200 -21.16 7.85 4.46
N ASN A 201 -20.62 9.08 4.34
CA ASN A 201 -20.39 9.95 5.49
C ASN A 201 -21.69 10.39 6.15
N GLU A 202 -22.67 10.81 5.36
CA GLU A 202 -23.99 11.21 5.88
C GLU A 202 -24.64 10.08 6.68
N GLN A 203 -24.56 8.84 6.19
CA GLN A 203 -25.08 7.69 6.91
C GLN A 203 -24.34 7.42 8.23
N LEU A 204 -23.02 7.63 8.28
CA LEU A 204 -22.24 7.51 9.52
C LEU A 204 -22.52 8.63 10.52
N ASP A 205 -22.86 9.82 10.05
CA ASP A 205 -23.20 10.95 10.93
C ASP A 205 -24.62 10.80 11.51
N ASN A 206 -25.50 10.05 10.83
CA ASN A 206 -26.83 9.65 11.32
C ASN A 206 -26.81 8.41 12.24
N LEU A 207 -25.63 7.86 12.55
CA LEU A 207 -25.52 6.63 13.32
C LEU A 207 -25.78 6.87 14.82
N ALA A 208 -26.77 6.16 15.38
CA ALA A 208 -27.14 6.29 16.79
C ALA A 208 -26.17 5.57 17.75
N SER A 209 -25.54 4.48 17.32
CA SER A 209 -24.65 3.67 18.15
C SER A 209 -23.51 3.02 17.35
N PRO A 210 -22.32 2.84 17.93
CA PRO A 210 -21.20 2.15 17.29
C PRO A 210 -21.56 0.73 16.85
N SER A 211 -21.08 0.31 15.69
CA SER A 211 -21.27 -1.05 15.17
C SER A 211 -20.04 -1.55 14.44
N GLU A 212 -19.94 -2.87 14.23
CA GLU A 212 -18.85 -3.46 13.44
C GLU A 212 -18.90 -2.99 11.97
N LEU A 213 -20.10 -2.85 11.40
CA LEU A 213 -20.27 -2.37 10.03
C LEU A 213 -19.81 -0.92 9.88
N ALA A 214 -20.08 -0.07 10.89
CA ALA A 214 -19.58 1.30 10.92
C ALA A 214 -18.05 1.35 10.97
N VAL A 215 -17.39 0.47 11.73
CA VAL A 215 -15.92 0.36 11.75
C VAL A 215 -15.39 -0.06 10.37
N GLN A 216 -16.03 -1.02 9.70
CA GLN A 216 -15.67 -1.41 8.33
C GLN A 216 -15.83 -0.23 7.37
N ALA A 217 -16.96 0.48 7.41
CA ALA A 217 -17.20 1.64 6.58
C ALA A 217 -16.16 2.74 6.80
N LEU A 218 -15.85 3.10 8.05
CA LEU A 218 -14.83 4.09 8.39
C LEU A 218 -13.43 3.72 7.86
N TYR A 219 -13.06 2.44 7.94
CA TYR A 219 -11.81 1.95 7.36
C TYR A 219 -11.79 2.10 5.82
N LEU A 220 -12.90 1.80 5.15
CA LEU A 220 -13.02 1.98 3.70
C LEU A 220 -12.98 3.45 3.30
N LEU A 221 -13.60 4.34 4.08
CA LEU A 221 -13.51 5.80 3.87
C LEU A 221 -12.10 6.32 4.07
N HIS A 222 -11.37 5.84 5.08
CA HIS A 222 -9.93 6.09 5.22
C HIS A 222 -9.16 5.67 3.97
N THR A 223 -9.44 4.48 3.44
CA THR A 223 -8.80 3.94 2.23
C THR A 223 -9.12 4.80 1.01
N PHE A 224 -10.37 5.21 0.85
CA PHE A 224 -10.83 6.10 -0.22
C PHE A 224 -10.12 7.44 -0.16
N VAL A 225 -10.12 8.09 1.01
CA VAL A 225 -9.47 9.37 1.24
C VAL A 225 -7.97 9.28 0.94
N SER A 226 -7.29 8.24 1.43
CA SER A 226 -5.86 8.05 1.16
C SER A 226 -5.55 7.92 -0.34
N ASN A 227 -6.49 7.38 -1.12
CA ASN A 227 -6.36 7.23 -2.56
C ASN A 227 -6.78 8.46 -3.38
N THR A 228 -7.46 9.42 -2.77
CA THR A 228 -8.10 10.54 -3.51
C THR A 228 -7.72 11.92 -2.99
N MET A 229 -7.26 12.06 -1.75
CA MET A 229 -6.98 13.36 -1.15
C MET A 229 -5.90 13.29 -0.07
N MET A 230 -5.13 14.37 0.05
CA MET A 230 -4.20 14.61 1.14
C MET A 230 -4.85 15.52 2.18
N ASN A 231 -5.38 14.95 3.26
CA ASN A 231 -5.86 15.75 4.38
C ASN A 231 -5.80 14.98 5.70
N ARG A 232 -5.93 15.75 6.79
CA ARG A 232 -6.09 15.21 8.15
C ARG A 232 -7.31 14.30 8.28
N ARG A 233 -8.29 14.38 7.36
CA ARG A 233 -9.50 13.53 7.40
C ARG A 233 -9.18 12.05 7.38
N SER A 234 -8.11 11.64 6.66
CA SER A 234 -7.68 10.23 6.65
C SER A 234 -7.40 9.72 8.06
N ARG A 235 -6.75 10.54 8.90
CA ARG A 235 -6.51 10.25 10.32
C ARG A 235 -7.77 10.36 11.15
N ASP A 236 -8.66 11.30 10.86
CA ASP A 236 -9.94 11.45 11.57
C ASP A 236 -10.82 10.20 11.40
N TYR A 237 -10.87 9.60 10.19
CA TYR A 237 -11.57 8.33 9.96
C TYR A 237 -10.95 7.17 10.74
N VAL A 238 -9.62 7.08 10.77
CA VAL A 238 -8.94 6.06 11.57
C VAL A 238 -9.21 6.28 13.07
N ALA A 239 -9.18 7.52 13.56
CA ALA A 239 -9.48 7.83 14.95
C ALA A 239 -10.91 7.43 15.34
N ARG A 240 -11.91 7.77 14.50
CA ARG A 240 -13.30 7.32 14.68
C ARG A 240 -13.40 5.79 14.66
N ALA A 241 -12.69 5.12 13.74
CA ALA A 241 -12.68 3.67 13.64
C ALA A 241 -12.07 3.01 14.88
N VAL A 242 -10.98 3.56 15.43
CA VAL A 242 -10.36 3.09 16.68
C VAL A 242 -11.33 3.22 17.85
N MET A 243 -11.95 4.39 18.01
CA MET A 243 -12.92 4.64 19.07
C MET A 243 -14.08 3.64 19.00
N MET A 244 -14.74 3.53 17.84
CA MET A 244 -15.86 2.60 17.66
C MET A 244 -15.43 1.14 17.82
N ALA A 245 -14.23 0.76 17.35
CA ALA A 245 -13.69 -0.58 17.52
C ALA A 245 -13.51 -0.95 18.99
N HIS A 246 -13.09 0.00 19.83
CA HIS A 246 -12.95 -0.21 21.27
C HIS A 246 -14.31 -0.28 21.96
N GLU A 247 -15.26 0.57 21.57
CA GLU A 247 -16.62 0.58 22.12
C GLU A 247 -17.38 -0.72 21.83
N VAL A 248 -17.27 -1.27 20.62
CA VAL A 248 -17.88 -2.56 20.26
C VAL A 248 -17.03 -3.78 20.66
N GLY A 249 -15.89 -3.55 21.32
CA GLY A 249 -15.04 -4.58 21.90
C GLY A 249 -14.25 -5.43 20.89
N LEU A 250 -13.85 -4.88 19.74
CA LEU A 250 -12.96 -5.57 18.78
C LEU A 250 -11.54 -5.78 19.34
N ASN A 251 -11.14 -4.98 20.32
CA ASN A 251 -9.84 -5.04 21.00
C ASN A 251 -9.78 -6.06 22.16
N ARG A 252 -10.88 -6.76 22.45
CA ARG A 252 -11.01 -7.69 23.58
C ARG A 252 -11.26 -9.12 23.10
N VAL A 253 -10.80 -10.11 23.86
CA VAL A 253 -11.10 -11.50 23.58
C VAL A 253 -12.55 -11.80 23.95
N ILE A 254 -13.32 -12.32 23.00
CA ILE A 254 -14.67 -12.82 23.27
C ILE A 254 -14.54 -14.15 24.02
N PRO A 255 -15.18 -14.36 25.20
CA PRO A 255 -15.08 -15.62 25.95
C PRO A 255 -15.55 -16.84 25.18
N TRP A 256 -14.90 -18.00 25.38
CA TRP A 256 -15.14 -19.23 24.62
C TRP A 256 -16.56 -19.76 24.67
N GLN A 257 -17.30 -19.51 25.76
CA GLN A 257 -18.68 -19.94 25.89
C GLN A 257 -19.62 -19.25 24.89
N LEU A 258 -19.25 -18.05 24.40
CA LEU A 258 -20.03 -17.28 23.42
C LEU A 258 -19.62 -17.57 21.97
N GLN A 259 -18.64 -18.46 21.74
CA GLN A 259 -18.00 -18.67 20.43
C GLN A 259 -18.59 -19.81 19.59
N ILE A 260 -19.45 -20.65 20.18
CA ILE A 260 -19.83 -21.97 19.62
C ILE A 260 -20.62 -21.86 18.30
N VAL A 261 -21.14 -20.68 17.96
CA VAL A 261 -22.01 -20.46 16.78
C VAL A 261 -21.26 -19.75 15.63
N ASP A 262 -20.01 -19.34 15.83
CA ASP A 262 -19.43 -18.33 14.95
C ASP A 262 -18.70 -18.92 13.72
N GLY A 263 -19.42 -19.01 12.59
CA GLY A 263 -18.97 -19.45 11.26
C GLY A 263 -17.91 -18.55 10.60
N GLY A 264 -16.84 -18.22 11.33
CA GLY A 264 -15.71 -17.43 10.86
C GLY A 264 -15.77 -15.92 11.18
N SER A 265 -16.81 -15.41 11.86
CA SER A 265 -16.93 -13.98 12.15
C SER A 265 -15.88 -13.50 13.15
N LEU A 266 -15.54 -14.26 14.20
CA LEU A 266 -14.44 -13.91 15.11
C LEU A 266 -13.10 -13.67 14.40
N LYS A 267 -12.77 -14.49 13.38
CA LYS A 267 -11.55 -14.32 12.60
C LYS A 267 -11.61 -13.02 11.80
N ARG A 268 -12.75 -12.72 11.17
CA ARG A 268 -12.95 -11.45 10.44
C ARG A 268 -12.88 -10.24 11.36
N ARG A 269 -13.43 -10.31 12.57
CA ARG A 269 -13.31 -9.25 13.61
C ARG A 269 -11.86 -8.98 13.99
N ALA A 270 -11.07 -10.03 14.23
CA ALA A 270 -9.64 -9.89 14.52
C ALA A 270 -8.87 -9.28 13.34
N ILE A 271 -9.21 -9.69 12.11
CA ILE A 271 -8.62 -9.12 10.88
C ILE A 271 -9.00 -7.64 10.76
N LEU A 272 -10.27 -7.27 10.94
CA LEU A 272 -10.71 -5.88 10.91
C LEU A 272 -9.92 -5.02 11.90
N TYR A 273 -9.80 -5.47 13.16
CA TYR A 273 -9.03 -4.75 14.16
C TYR A 273 -7.54 -4.62 13.80
N LEU A 274 -6.94 -5.68 13.22
CA LEU A 274 -5.56 -5.64 12.73
C LEU A 274 -5.36 -4.56 11.65
N TYR A 275 -6.29 -4.43 10.72
CA TYR A 275 -6.23 -3.43 9.64
C TYR A 275 -6.46 -2.00 10.16
N VAL A 276 -7.34 -1.81 11.13
CA VAL A 276 -7.50 -0.52 11.83
C VAL A 276 -6.20 -0.15 12.55
N TYR A 277 -5.60 -1.09 13.30
CA TYR A 277 -4.34 -0.87 14.00
C TYR A 277 -3.19 -0.56 13.05
N PHE A 278 -3.09 -1.29 11.94
CA PHE A 278 -2.11 -1.02 10.90
C PHE A 278 -2.26 0.38 10.31
N SER A 279 -3.49 0.85 10.06
CA SER A 279 -3.74 2.19 9.50
C SER A 279 -3.32 3.30 10.46
N ASP A 280 -3.57 3.11 11.76
CA ASP A 280 -3.11 4.03 12.80
C ASP A 280 -1.58 4.12 12.85
N ILE A 281 -0.90 2.97 12.90
CA ILE A 281 0.58 2.89 12.86
C ILE A 281 1.11 3.54 11.57
N TYR A 282 0.50 3.24 10.44
CA TYR A 282 0.90 3.73 9.13
C TYR A 282 0.88 5.25 9.05
N LEU A 283 -0.25 5.87 9.43
CA LEU A 283 -0.41 7.31 9.42
C LEU A 283 0.50 7.98 10.47
N SER A 284 0.61 7.38 11.65
CA SER A 284 1.46 7.88 12.73
C SER A 284 2.95 7.92 12.34
N ALA A 285 3.43 6.90 11.62
CA ALA A 285 4.79 6.87 11.08
C ALA A 285 5.05 7.91 9.99
N LEU A 286 4.02 8.32 9.24
CA LEU A 286 4.13 9.30 8.16
C LEU A 286 4.11 10.75 8.68
N ASP A 287 3.20 11.02 9.61
CA ASP A 287 2.99 12.37 10.14
C ASP A 287 3.85 12.68 11.38
N ASN A 288 4.69 11.74 11.80
CA ASN A 288 5.49 11.82 13.02
C ASN A 288 4.60 12.11 14.25
N GLN A 289 3.48 11.38 14.34
CA GLN A 289 2.53 11.48 15.44
C GLN A 289 2.54 10.18 16.23
N THR A 290 2.12 10.27 17.49
CA THR A 290 1.98 9.08 18.32
C THR A 290 0.82 8.22 17.81
N PRO A 291 0.99 6.88 17.72
CA PRO A 291 -0.12 5.95 17.48
C PRO A 291 -1.26 6.17 18.47
N LEU A 292 -2.49 6.09 18.00
CA LEU A 292 -3.70 6.15 18.84
C LEU A 292 -3.87 4.86 19.64
N ILE A 293 -3.62 3.70 19.01
CA ILE A 293 -3.69 2.40 19.68
C ILE A 293 -2.35 2.10 20.35
N LYS A 294 -2.38 1.96 21.69
CA LYS A 294 -1.25 1.56 22.51
C LYS A 294 -1.16 0.06 22.64
N SER A 295 0.02 -0.42 23.01
CA SER A 295 0.24 -1.82 23.36
C SER A 295 -0.59 -2.30 24.57
N THR A 296 -1.13 -1.40 25.38
CA THR A 296 -2.03 -1.70 26.51
C THR A 296 -3.51 -1.65 26.16
N ASP A 297 -3.89 -1.17 24.97
CA ASP A 297 -5.30 -0.93 24.62
C ASP A 297 -6.00 -2.17 24.09
N PHE A 298 -5.28 -3.26 23.87
CA PHE A 298 -5.83 -4.50 23.34
C PHE A 298 -5.19 -5.73 23.97
N GLU A 299 -5.97 -6.81 24.02
CA GLU A 299 -5.49 -8.11 24.48
C GLU A 299 -4.71 -8.79 23.34
N PRO A 300 -3.42 -9.13 23.49
CA PRO A 300 -2.63 -9.72 22.40
C PRO A 300 -3.25 -11.01 21.82
N GLN A 301 -4.01 -11.74 22.65
CA GLN A 301 -4.69 -12.98 22.28
C GLN A 301 -5.81 -12.78 21.25
N ILE A 302 -6.26 -11.55 20.98
CA ILE A 302 -7.25 -11.32 19.89
C ILE A 302 -6.73 -11.82 18.54
N PHE A 303 -5.41 -11.75 18.33
CA PHE A 303 -4.77 -12.19 17.10
C PHE A 303 -4.46 -13.69 17.07
N ASP A 304 -4.67 -14.41 18.18
CA ASP A 304 -4.49 -15.87 18.21
C ASP A 304 -5.39 -16.57 17.19
N ARG A 305 -6.55 -15.98 16.86
CA ARG A 305 -7.43 -16.44 15.80
C ARG A 305 -6.82 -16.35 14.41
N ILE A 306 -5.94 -15.39 14.18
CA ILE A 306 -5.21 -15.25 12.92
C ILE A 306 -4.01 -16.21 12.93
N VAL A 307 -3.30 -16.28 14.05
CA VAL A 307 -2.04 -17.02 14.20
C VAL A 307 -2.23 -18.53 14.27
N PHE A 308 -3.27 -18.99 14.98
CA PHE A 308 -3.51 -20.40 15.31
C PHE A 308 -4.78 -20.97 14.66
N SER A 309 -5.35 -20.31 13.65
CA SER A 309 -6.43 -20.89 12.82
C SER A 309 -5.97 -22.23 12.22
N GLY A 310 -6.29 -23.33 12.89
CA GLY A 310 -6.10 -24.69 12.36
C GLY A 310 -7.05 -24.96 11.19
N ALA A 311 -6.68 -25.90 10.33
CA ALA A 311 -7.44 -26.36 9.15
C ALA A 311 -8.74 -27.12 9.53
N GLN A 312 -9.59 -26.54 10.39
CA GLN A 312 -10.80 -27.19 10.91
C GLN A 312 -12.05 -27.01 10.04
N SER A 313 -12.01 -26.27 8.93
CA SER A 313 -13.02 -26.40 7.87
C SER A 313 -12.50 -27.44 6.88
N GLY A 314 -13.19 -28.58 6.76
CA GLY A 314 -12.78 -29.80 6.03
C GLY A 314 -12.60 -29.69 4.50
N SER A 315 -12.08 -28.58 3.98
CA SER A 315 -11.49 -28.51 2.66
C SER A 315 -9.98 -28.26 2.81
N PRO A 316 -9.10 -29.09 2.22
CA PRO A 316 -7.67 -28.89 2.30
C PRO A 316 -7.29 -27.62 1.54
N THR A 317 -7.18 -26.49 2.24
CA THR A 317 -6.47 -25.31 1.71
C THR A 317 -5.04 -25.75 1.35
N ILE A 318 -4.71 -25.60 0.07
CA ILE A 318 -3.40 -25.94 -0.51
C ILE A 318 -2.28 -25.44 0.40
N ALA A 319 -1.37 -26.34 0.77
CA ALA A 319 -0.22 -26.05 1.61
C ALA A 319 0.63 -24.94 0.97
N GLY A 320 0.49 -23.72 1.50
CA GLY A 320 1.06 -22.47 0.95
C GLY A 320 0.14 -21.25 1.11
N SER A 321 -1.14 -21.48 1.39
CA SER A 321 -2.22 -20.49 1.42
C SER A 321 -2.23 -19.53 2.64
N THR A 322 -2.21 -18.21 2.36
CA THR A 322 -2.74 -17.04 3.11
C THR A 322 -2.53 -16.86 4.63
N ASN A 323 -2.67 -17.91 5.44
CA ASN A 323 -2.57 -17.85 6.91
C ASN A 323 -1.14 -17.55 7.39
N THR A 324 -0.11 -18.05 6.69
CA THR A 324 1.30 -17.69 6.98
C THR A 324 1.55 -16.19 6.76
N GLY A 325 0.91 -15.62 5.75
CA GLY A 325 0.98 -14.20 5.43
C GLY A 325 0.33 -13.31 6.48
N LEU A 326 -0.89 -13.62 6.90
CA LEU A 326 -1.57 -12.85 7.94
C LEU A 326 -0.86 -12.94 9.30
N LYS A 327 -0.30 -14.10 9.65
CA LYS A 327 0.54 -14.23 10.86
C LYS A 327 1.76 -13.30 10.79
N ALA A 328 2.45 -13.28 9.64
CA ALA A 328 3.57 -12.38 9.43
C ALA A 328 3.16 -10.91 9.55
N PHE A 329 1.97 -10.58 9.05
CA PHE A 329 1.41 -9.25 9.14
C PHE A 329 1.08 -8.83 10.58
N VAL A 330 0.49 -9.71 11.40
CA VAL A 330 0.28 -9.46 12.84
C VAL A 330 1.60 -9.11 13.53
N ASP A 331 2.63 -9.94 13.32
CA ASP A 331 3.94 -9.72 13.93
C ASP A 331 4.54 -8.37 13.51
N LEU A 332 4.42 -8.01 12.23
CA LEU A 332 4.87 -6.73 11.70
C LEU A 332 4.17 -5.55 12.37
N VAL A 333 2.83 -5.55 12.37
CA VAL A 333 2.01 -4.47 12.90
C VAL A 333 2.27 -4.27 14.40
N VAL A 334 2.27 -5.35 15.18
CA VAL A 334 2.47 -5.27 16.64
C VAL A 334 3.86 -4.73 16.99
N VAL A 335 4.91 -5.18 16.31
CA VAL A 335 6.28 -4.71 16.57
C VAL A 335 6.44 -3.26 16.12
N GLN A 336 5.92 -2.87 14.97
CA GLN A 336 5.96 -1.48 14.49
C GLN A 336 5.22 -0.54 15.45
N GLY A 337 4.02 -0.92 15.93
CA GLY A 337 3.27 -0.13 16.90
C GLY A 337 4.04 0.12 18.19
N LYS A 338 4.65 -0.92 18.77
CA LYS A 338 5.51 -0.78 19.96
C LYS A 338 6.68 0.17 19.75
N ILE A 339 7.27 0.16 18.55
CA ILE A 339 8.43 0.99 18.25
C ILE A 339 8.04 2.44 18.05
N LEU A 340 6.95 2.71 17.33
CA LEU A 340 6.41 4.06 17.21
C LEU A 340 5.93 4.60 18.56
N GLU A 341 5.29 3.78 19.37
CA GLU A 341 4.91 4.13 20.75
C GLU A 341 6.15 4.50 21.55
N SER A 342 7.19 3.67 21.49
CA SER A 342 8.44 3.94 22.22
C SER A 342 9.13 5.21 21.70
N LEU A 343 9.21 5.44 20.39
CA LEU A 343 9.84 6.63 19.79
C LEU A 343 9.20 7.95 20.24
N HIS A 344 7.90 7.90 20.54
CA HIS A 344 7.16 9.04 21.08
C HIS A 344 7.12 9.06 22.61
N GLY A 345 7.44 7.95 23.27
CA GLY A 345 7.69 7.92 24.70
C GLY A 345 8.89 8.80 25.04
N SER A 346 8.83 9.47 26.20
CA SER A 346 9.89 10.37 26.67
C SER A 346 11.19 9.62 26.97
N ALA A 347 11.96 9.26 25.94
CA ALA A 347 13.31 8.79 26.09
C ALA A 347 14.17 9.96 26.60
N THR A 348 14.73 9.81 27.80
CA THR A 348 15.74 10.73 28.33
C THR A 348 16.91 10.81 27.35
N THR A 349 17.31 12.03 26.99
CA THR A 349 18.39 12.35 26.04
C THR A 349 19.72 11.64 26.32
N GLN A 350 19.93 11.17 27.56
CA GLN A 350 21.18 10.56 28.01
C GLN A 350 21.39 9.11 27.54
N MET A 351 20.37 8.41 27.00
CA MET A 351 20.48 7.03 26.47
C MET A 351 20.00 6.89 25.03
N HIS A 352 20.00 7.97 24.25
CA HIS A 352 19.42 8.01 22.91
C HIS A 352 20.02 6.96 21.95
N VAL A 353 21.35 6.81 21.93
CA VAL A 353 22.03 5.86 21.03
C VAL A 353 21.66 4.41 21.34
N ASP A 354 21.82 3.97 22.59
CA ASP A 354 21.47 2.60 23.02
C ASP A 354 19.99 2.28 22.79
N TYR A 355 19.16 3.30 22.96
CA TYR A 355 17.73 3.21 22.71
C TYR A 355 17.44 2.96 21.21
N ILE A 356 18.00 3.75 20.30
CA ILE A 356 17.88 3.53 18.85
C ILE A 356 18.44 2.15 18.48
N LEU A 357 19.58 1.74 19.04
CA LEU A 357 20.16 0.40 18.83
C LEU A 357 19.27 -0.75 19.33
N THR A 358 18.46 -0.51 20.37
CA THR A 358 17.51 -1.48 20.94
C THR A 358 16.26 -1.63 20.07
N LEU A 359 15.66 -0.51 19.66
CA LEU A 359 14.65 -0.53 18.59
C LEU A 359 15.24 -1.25 17.38
N ASP A 360 16.54 -1.05 17.19
CA ASP A 360 17.23 -1.63 16.07
C ASP A 360 17.13 -3.16 16.11
N ARG A 361 17.64 -3.74 17.18
CA ARG A 361 17.59 -5.16 17.47
C ARG A 361 16.18 -5.76 17.42
N ASN A 362 15.16 -5.08 17.93
CA ASN A 362 13.80 -5.61 18.01
C ASN A 362 13.23 -5.99 16.64
N LEU A 363 13.53 -5.17 15.65
CA LEU A 363 13.03 -5.42 14.31
C LEU A 363 13.94 -6.43 13.56
N ASP A 364 15.23 -6.56 13.90
CA ASP A 364 16.07 -7.65 13.37
C ASP A 364 15.56 -9.03 13.84
N VAL A 365 15.11 -9.09 15.10
CA VAL A 365 14.41 -10.27 15.66
C VAL A 365 13.14 -10.54 14.88
N LEU A 366 12.37 -9.50 14.53
CA LEU A 366 11.18 -9.65 13.68
C LEU A 366 11.53 -10.24 12.31
N ARG A 367 12.53 -9.71 11.57
CA ARG A 367 12.87 -10.34 10.27
C ARG A 367 13.29 -11.78 10.43
N THR A 368 14.13 -12.07 11.42
CA THR A 368 14.62 -13.42 11.67
C THR A 368 13.43 -14.37 11.91
N LYS A 369 12.44 -13.92 12.68
CA LYS A 369 11.18 -14.65 12.92
C LYS A 369 10.36 -14.86 11.65
N LEU A 370 10.23 -13.83 10.82
CA LEU A 370 9.45 -13.87 9.58
C LEU A 370 10.14 -14.67 8.46
N GLY A 371 11.46 -14.79 8.49
CA GLY A 371 12.27 -15.60 7.58
C GLY A 371 12.31 -15.09 6.13
N SER A 372 13.17 -15.71 5.32
CA SER A 372 13.35 -15.36 3.91
C SER A 372 12.11 -15.64 3.05
N ARG A 373 11.19 -16.51 3.47
CA ARG A 373 9.95 -16.80 2.69
C ARG A 373 8.96 -15.63 2.68
N THR A 374 8.99 -14.79 3.71
CA THR A 374 8.13 -13.59 3.80
C THR A 374 8.69 -12.43 2.98
N PHE A 375 10.03 -12.33 2.92
CA PHE A 375 10.74 -11.23 2.26
C PHE A 375 11.37 -11.59 0.91
N GLY A 376 11.38 -12.87 0.54
CA GLY A 376 11.86 -13.38 -0.74
C GLY A 376 10.74 -13.27 -1.75
N VAL A 377 10.93 -12.43 -2.76
CA VAL A 377 10.06 -12.37 -3.94
C VAL A 377 10.88 -12.96 -5.08
N GLU A 378 10.58 -14.21 -5.43
CA GLU A 378 11.10 -14.79 -6.67
C GLU A 378 10.42 -14.09 -7.84
N HIS A 379 11.20 -13.70 -8.84
CA HIS A 379 10.80 -12.76 -9.89
C HIS A 379 10.18 -13.42 -11.13
N ASP A 380 9.97 -14.74 -11.08
CA ASP A 380 9.42 -15.49 -12.20
C ASP A 380 7.89 -15.39 -12.30
N ARG A 381 7.37 -15.64 -13.51
CA ARG A 381 6.00 -15.37 -13.97
C ARG A 381 4.93 -15.69 -12.92
N VAL A 382 4.37 -14.63 -12.35
CA VAL A 382 3.39 -14.69 -11.26
C VAL A 382 1.98 -14.94 -11.83
N SER A 383 1.39 -16.10 -11.53
CA SER A 383 -0.02 -16.40 -11.81
C SER A 383 -0.98 -15.45 -11.08
N LYS A 384 -2.25 -15.38 -11.48
CA LYS A 384 -3.24 -14.47 -10.87
C LYS A 384 -3.34 -14.62 -9.34
N ASP A 385 -3.29 -15.86 -8.84
CA ASP A 385 -3.36 -16.13 -7.40
C ASP A 385 -2.05 -15.77 -6.68
N GLU A 386 -0.92 -15.95 -7.34
CA GLU A 386 0.37 -15.50 -6.82
C GLU A 386 0.49 -13.97 -6.85
N ARG A 387 -0.26 -13.24 -7.70
CA ARG A 387 -0.23 -11.77 -7.75
C ARG A 387 -0.68 -11.16 -6.43
N THR A 388 -1.77 -11.67 -5.86
CA THR A 388 -2.29 -11.21 -4.57
C THR A 388 -1.30 -11.49 -3.44
N GLN A 389 -0.72 -12.70 -3.41
CA GLN A 389 0.28 -13.07 -2.39
C GLN A 389 1.57 -12.24 -2.55
N THR A 390 1.97 -11.98 -3.79
CA THR A 390 3.15 -11.17 -4.10
C THR A 390 2.91 -9.71 -3.75
N ALA A 391 1.72 -9.17 -4.01
CA ALA A 391 1.33 -7.82 -3.57
C ALA A 391 1.40 -7.68 -2.05
N GLY A 392 0.86 -8.65 -1.30
CA GLY A 392 0.95 -8.66 0.16
C GLY A 392 2.40 -8.70 0.67
N ARG A 393 3.25 -9.58 0.10
CA ARG A 393 4.69 -9.66 0.45
C ARG A 393 5.44 -8.37 0.15
N LEU A 394 5.19 -7.77 -1.02
CA LEU A 394 5.80 -6.50 -1.43
C LEU A 394 5.34 -5.35 -0.52
N LEU A 395 4.05 -5.30 -0.16
CA LEU A 395 3.54 -4.35 0.82
C LEU A 395 4.26 -4.51 2.15
N TRP A 396 4.33 -5.73 2.71
CA TRP A 396 5.05 -5.93 3.96
C TRP A 396 6.48 -5.45 3.88
N GLN A 397 7.20 -5.72 2.78
CA GLN A 397 8.55 -5.20 2.55
C GLN A 397 8.63 -3.68 2.47
N ILE A 398 7.68 -3.04 1.79
CA ILE A 398 7.60 -1.57 1.73
C ILE A 398 7.42 -0.99 3.14
N HIS A 399 6.47 -1.53 3.90
CA HIS A 399 6.21 -1.10 5.28
C HIS A 399 7.37 -1.42 6.20
N TYR A 400 8.03 -2.56 5.96
CA TYR A 400 9.24 -2.96 6.63
C TYR A 400 10.36 -1.93 6.40
N ASN A 401 10.73 -1.65 5.15
CA ASN A 401 11.82 -0.69 4.86
C ASN A 401 11.52 0.74 5.35
N TRP A 402 10.24 1.10 5.50
CA TRP A 402 9.86 2.34 6.15
C TRP A 402 10.10 2.33 7.67
N CYS A 403 9.90 1.20 8.37
CA CYS A 403 9.89 1.13 9.85
C CYS A 403 10.87 0.11 10.51
N ALA A 404 11.63 -0.72 9.77
CA ALA A 404 12.27 -1.98 10.23
C ALA A 404 13.57 -2.44 9.44
N PRO A 405 14.64 -3.04 10.04
CA PRO A 405 16.00 -3.48 9.60
C PRO A 405 16.21 -4.95 9.26
N LEU A 406 17.38 -5.37 8.78
CA LEU A 406 17.61 -6.78 8.50
C LEU A 406 19.00 -7.26 9.02
N PRO A 407 19.14 -8.53 9.49
CA PRO A 407 20.39 -9.14 9.91
C PRO A 407 21.29 -9.57 8.74
N PRO A 408 22.51 -10.07 9.04
CA PRO A 408 23.59 -10.25 8.07
C PRO A 408 23.48 -11.61 7.36
N ALA A 409 23.37 -11.58 6.03
CA ALA A 409 23.88 -12.64 5.16
C ALA A 409 24.09 -12.18 3.70
N THR A 410 23.44 -11.11 3.24
CA THR A 410 23.77 -10.39 2.00
C THR A 410 23.39 -8.91 2.15
N ASP A 411 24.18 -8.02 1.56
CA ASP A 411 24.46 -6.64 1.98
C ASP A 411 23.37 -5.57 1.70
N HIS A 412 22.19 -5.62 2.36
CA HIS A 412 21.21 -4.50 2.32
C HIS A 412 20.49 -4.29 3.68
N ARG A 413 20.61 -3.11 4.32
CA ARG A 413 20.03 -2.73 5.64
C ARG A 413 19.08 -1.53 5.48
N CYS A 414 17.90 -1.48 6.13
CA CYS A 414 16.89 -0.43 5.84
C CYS A 414 16.05 -0.05 7.08
N ARG A 415 15.75 1.23 7.42
CA ARG A 415 14.62 1.69 8.29
C ARG A 415 14.56 3.21 8.47
N ILE A 416 13.82 3.86 7.58
CA ILE A 416 13.82 5.32 7.44
C ILE A 416 13.25 6.01 8.69
N ALA A 417 12.07 5.63 9.18
CA ALA A 417 11.42 6.36 10.28
C ALA A 417 12.20 6.34 11.61
N VAL A 418 12.98 5.27 11.87
CA VAL A 418 13.79 5.14 13.09
C VAL A 418 15.10 5.90 12.99
N ARG A 419 15.77 5.88 11.81
CA ARG A 419 17.13 6.41 11.64
C ARG A 419 17.19 7.81 11.02
N ALA A 420 16.16 8.21 10.27
CA ALA A 420 16.13 9.52 9.61
C ALA A 420 16.27 10.70 10.59
N PRO A 421 15.67 10.69 11.80
CA PRO A 421 15.88 11.77 12.78
C PRO A 421 17.36 11.95 13.21
N ASP A 422 18.18 10.90 13.03
CA ASP A 422 19.55 10.82 13.54
C ASP A 422 20.62 10.93 12.43
N ILE A 423 20.27 11.35 11.22
CA ILE A 423 21.22 11.49 10.09
C ILE A 423 22.25 12.62 10.28
N GLU A 424 21.99 13.52 11.23
CA GLU A 424 22.91 14.57 11.67
C GLU A 424 23.49 14.30 13.07
N ASP A 425 23.13 13.17 13.71
CA ASP A 425 23.66 12.84 15.03
C ASP A 425 25.18 12.61 14.95
N PRO A 426 25.99 13.15 15.88
CA PRO A 426 27.45 13.01 15.82
C PRO A 426 27.96 11.57 15.89
N LEU A 427 27.21 10.66 16.53
CA LEU A 427 27.60 9.27 16.73
C LEU A 427 26.92 8.36 15.70
N LEU A 428 25.65 8.61 15.42
CA LEU A 428 24.84 7.76 14.55
C LEU A 428 24.79 8.24 13.10
N GLY A 429 25.07 9.50 12.80
CA GLY A 429 24.82 10.18 11.52
C GLY A 429 25.28 9.40 10.29
N HIS A 430 26.55 8.98 10.27
CA HIS A 430 27.11 8.18 9.17
C HIS A 430 26.39 6.83 9.02
N SER A 431 26.15 6.12 10.12
CA SER A 431 25.45 4.83 10.07
C SER A 431 23.98 5.01 9.66
N SER A 432 23.32 6.06 10.15
CA SER A 432 21.92 6.36 9.92
C SER A 432 21.66 6.74 8.47
N LEU A 433 22.51 7.57 7.87
CA LEU A 433 22.39 7.95 6.46
C LEU A 433 22.62 6.74 5.54
N ALA A 434 23.66 5.94 5.79
CA ALA A 434 23.92 4.71 5.03
C ALA A 434 22.74 3.73 5.10
N ILE A 435 22.15 3.53 6.29
CA ILE A 435 20.97 2.68 6.49
C ILE A 435 19.74 3.26 5.79
N CYS A 436 19.49 4.57 5.91
CA CYS A 436 18.35 5.23 5.26
C CYS A 436 18.45 5.18 3.73
N THR A 437 19.65 5.29 3.19
CA THR A 437 19.88 5.27 1.74
C THR A 437 19.61 3.88 1.17
N ARG A 438 20.18 2.85 1.77
CA ARG A 438 19.91 1.46 1.37
C ARG A 438 18.42 1.11 1.50
N ALA A 439 17.75 1.63 2.53
CA ALA A 439 16.29 1.58 2.68
C ALA A 439 15.55 2.20 1.51
N SER A 440 16.00 3.39 1.14
CA SER A 440 15.39 4.19 0.09
C SER A 440 15.52 3.51 -1.26
N SER A 441 16.71 3.04 -1.64
CA SER A 441 16.93 2.30 -2.89
C SER A 441 16.08 1.03 -2.97
N SER A 442 16.05 0.23 -1.89
CA SER A 442 15.23 -0.98 -1.82
C SER A 442 13.74 -0.66 -1.98
N LEU A 443 13.27 0.38 -1.27
CA LEU A 443 11.88 0.83 -1.33
C LEU A 443 11.48 1.32 -2.73
N LEU A 444 12.36 2.05 -3.43
CA LEU A 444 12.12 2.50 -4.80
C LEU A 444 12.01 1.32 -5.78
N ILE A 445 12.87 0.30 -5.62
CA ILE A 445 12.80 -0.94 -6.41
C ILE A 445 11.48 -1.67 -6.17
N LEU A 446 11.07 -1.80 -4.89
CA LEU A 446 9.82 -2.49 -4.52
C LEU A 446 8.59 -1.78 -5.07
N TYR A 447 8.51 -0.44 -4.95
CA TYR A 447 7.41 0.30 -5.55
C TYR A 447 7.40 0.15 -7.07
N ARG A 448 8.58 0.16 -7.72
CA ARG A 448 8.67 -0.04 -9.16
C ARG A 448 8.08 -1.39 -9.55
N GLN A 449 8.41 -2.46 -8.83
CA GLN A 449 7.86 -3.79 -9.06
C GLN A 449 6.34 -3.80 -8.90
N VAL A 450 5.84 -3.26 -7.80
CA VAL A 450 4.39 -3.15 -7.52
C VAL A 450 3.64 -2.40 -8.62
N CYS A 451 4.17 -1.24 -9.03
CA CYS A 451 3.51 -0.37 -10.02
C CYS A 451 3.54 -0.97 -11.42
N THR A 452 4.70 -1.51 -11.84
CA THR A 452 4.85 -2.10 -13.17
C THR A 452 4.05 -3.39 -13.32
N ALA A 453 3.87 -4.16 -12.23
CA ALA A 453 2.99 -5.32 -12.22
C ALA A 453 1.49 -4.98 -12.04
N GLY A 454 1.16 -3.68 -11.91
CA GLY A 454 -0.23 -3.23 -11.75
C GLY A 454 -0.92 -3.79 -10.51
N LEU A 455 -0.15 -4.06 -9.46
CA LEU A 455 -0.64 -4.79 -8.28
C LEU A 455 -1.43 -3.89 -7.33
N LEU A 456 -1.02 -2.62 -7.18
CA LEU A 456 -1.60 -1.71 -6.19
C LEU A 456 -1.90 -0.34 -6.78
N ASN A 457 -3.05 0.20 -6.39
CA ASN A 457 -3.30 1.63 -6.38
C ASN A 457 -2.40 2.26 -5.31
N LEU A 458 -1.41 3.07 -5.71
CA LEU A 458 -0.58 3.75 -4.73
C LEU A 458 -1.27 5.02 -4.21
N PRO A 459 -1.66 5.11 -2.93
CA PRO A 459 -2.22 6.33 -2.37
C PRO A 459 -1.18 7.45 -2.30
N TRP A 460 -1.64 8.67 -2.06
CA TRP A 460 -0.78 9.86 -1.93
C TRP A 460 0.35 9.67 -0.91
N THR A 461 0.04 9.00 0.19
CA THR A 461 1.02 8.69 1.24
C THR A 461 2.20 7.88 0.71
N GLN A 462 2.02 7.03 -0.31
CA GLN A 462 3.12 6.31 -0.96
C GLN A 462 3.95 7.22 -1.87
N LEU A 463 3.33 8.20 -2.56
CA LEU A 463 4.06 9.24 -3.30
C LEU A 463 5.03 9.97 -2.36
N ARG A 464 4.57 10.35 -1.17
CA ARG A 464 5.41 10.99 -0.17
C ARG A 464 6.61 10.13 0.25
N ARG A 465 6.42 8.81 0.42
CA ARG A 465 7.51 7.88 0.72
C ARG A 465 8.52 7.78 -0.40
N ILE A 466 8.05 7.65 -1.65
CA ILE A 466 8.90 7.57 -2.86
C ILE A 466 9.77 8.83 -2.99
N VAL A 467 9.16 10.00 -2.87
CA VAL A 467 9.88 11.29 -2.97
C VAL A 467 10.89 11.45 -1.83
N THR A 468 10.48 11.15 -0.59
CA THR A 468 11.38 11.21 0.58
C THR A 468 12.57 10.24 0.44
N ALA A 469 12.32 9.04 -0.06
CA ALA A 469 13.37 8.05 -0.32
C ALA A 469 14.39 8.58 -1.34
N MET A 470 13.93 9.18 -2.44
CA MET A 470 14.84 9.78 -3.43
C MET A 470 15.62 10.97 -2.83
N HIS A 471 14.99 11.79 -1.97
CA HIS A 471 15.70 12.87 -1.27
C HIS A 471 16.84 12.34 -0.38
N LEU A 472 16.62 11.24 0.33
CA LEU A 472 17.66 10.58 1.13
C LEU A 472 18.82 10.07 0.28
N VAL A 473 18.52 9.50 -0.91
CA VAL A 473 19.55 9.07 -1.86
C VAL A 473 20.40 10.26 -2.34
N PHE A 474 19.78 11.40 -2.67
CA PHE A 474 20.52 12.62 -3.01
C PHE A 474 21.41 13.12 -1.86
N LEU A 475 20.88 13.16 -0.63
CA LEU A 475 21.67 13.58 0.53
C LEU A 475 22.90 12.68 0.74
N ALA A 476 22.74 11.37 0.57
CA ALA A 476 23.84 10.42 0.70
C ALA A 476 24.86 10.52 -0.44
N PHE A 477 24.40 10.72 -1.67
CA PHE A 477 25.25 11.03 -2.81
C PHE A 477 26.11 12.28 -2.56
N PHE A 478 25.48 13.35 -2.06
CA PHE A 478 26.18 14.61 -1.75
C PHE A 478 27.18 14.51 -0.61
N ARG A 479 27.04 13.50 0.27
CA ARG A 479 28.05 13.15 1.27
C ARG A 479 29.08 12.13 0.78
N GLY A 480 29.00 11.69 -0.47
CA GLY A 480 29.90 10.70 -1.05
C GLY A 480 29.67 9.27 -0.53
N GLU A 481 28.50 8.98 0.05
CA GLU A 481 28.18 7.65 0.60
C GLU A 481 27.62 6.68 -0.45
N VAL A 482 27.24 7.18 -1.63
CA VAL A 482 26.60 6.41 -2.70
C VAL A 482 27.32 6.68 -4.02
N PRO A 483 27.66 5.63 -4.80
CA PRO A 483 28.26 5.80 -6.10
C PRO A 483 27.26 6.39 -7.11
N VAL A 484 27.79 7.04 -8.15
CA VAL A 484 26.99 7.72 -9.18
C VAL A 484 25.98 6.77 -9.82
N GLU A 485 26.41 5.55 -10.15
CA GLU A 485 25.60 4.56 -10.86
C GLU A 485 24.33 4.17 -10.06
N GLU A 486 24.46 3.97 -8.75
CA GLU A 486 23.33 3.64 -7.87
C GLU A 486 22.33 4.80 -7.76
N VAL A 487 22.82 6.03 -7.80
CA VAL A 487 21.96 7.23 -7.75
C VAL A 487 21.22 7.41 -9.06
N GLU A 488 21.91 7.26 -10.21
CA GLU A 488 21.29 7.32 -11.53
C GLU A 488 20.19 6.25 -11.69
N GLU A 489 20.43 5.03 -11.20
CA GLU A 489 19.41 3.96 -11.18
C GLU A 489 18.22 4.31 -10.28
N ALA A 490 18.48 4.85 -9.08
CA ALA A 490 17.42 5.29 -8.17
C ALA A 490 16.58 6.43 -8.78
N ILE A 491 17.21 7.37 -9.51
CA ILE A 491 16.51 8.43 -10.24
C ILE A 491 15.62 7.82 -11.32
N ASP A 492 16.12 6.88 -12.12
CA ASP A 492 15.34 6.22 -13.17
C ASP A 492 14.11 5.49 -12.60
N HIS A 493 14.28 4.76 -11.50
CA HIS A 493 13.18 4.12 -10.78
C HIS A 493 12.15 5.15 -10.29
N THR A 494 12.62 6.24 -9.70
CA THR A 494 11.76 7.29 -9.16
C THR A 494 10.99 8.02 -10.26
N LEU A 495 11.64 8.40 -11.35
CA LEU A 495 10.98 9.09 -12.47
C LEU A 495 9.90 8.21 -13.13
N LEU A 496 10.15 6.90 -13.27
CA LEU A 496 9.13 5.96 -13.73
C LEU A 496 7.92 5.92 -12.78
N LEU A 497 8.17 5.84 -11.46
CA LEU A 497 7.13 5.84 -10.45
C LEU A 497 6.31 7.12 -10.45
N LEU A 498 6.98 8.28 -10.49
CA LEU A 498 6.34 9.59 -10.53
C LEU A 498 5.55 9.80 -11.81
N LYS A 499 5.97 9.24 -12.93
CA LYS A 499 5.19 9.24 -14.18
C LYS A 499 3.90 8.44 -14.05
N ILE A 500 3.94 7.26 -13.41
CA ILE A 500 2.74 6.45 -13.15
C ILE A 500 1.82 7.19 -12.18
N LEU A 501 2.36 7.72 -11.08
CA LEU A 501 1.61 8.47 -10.08
C LEU A 501 1.05 9.79 -10.63
N GLY A 502 1.74 10.41 -11.58
CA GLY A 502 1.33 11.64 -12.27
C GLY A 502 0.06 11.51 -13.09
N THR A 503 -0.42 10.29 -13.34
CA THR A 503 -1.76 10.05 -13.91
C THR A 503 -2.90 10.46 -12.96
N ARG A 504 -2.59 10.62 -11.66
CA ARG A 504 -3.55 10.95 -10.59
C ARG A 504 -3.13 12.14 -9.73
N TRP A 505 -1.82 12.38 -9.58
CA TRP A 505 -1.28 13.37 -8.64
C TRP A 505 -0.42 14.40 -9.36
N LYS A 506 -0.86 15.67 -9.46
CA LYS A 506 -0.12 16.80 -10.03
C LYS A 506 1.21 17.00 -9.32
N ALA A 507 1.26 16.77 -8.02
CA ALA A 507 2.50 16.88 -7.26
C ALA A 507 3.57 15.86 -7.69
N ALA A 508 3.19 14.69 -8.23
CA ALA A 508 4.17 13.74 -8.75
C ALA A 508 4.94 14.33 -9.95
N THR A 509 4.26 15.09 -10.82
CA THR A 509 4.88 15.83 -11.94
C THR A 509 5.80 16.95 -11.43
N SER A 510 5.37 17.65 -10.38
CA SER A 510 6.17 18.71 -9.74
C SER A 510 7.45 18.13 -9.11
N SER A 511 7.34 17.02 -8.38
CA SER A 511 8.48 16.30 -7.81
C SER A 511 9.41 15.74 -8.88
N ALA A 512 8.87 15.21 -9.99
CA ALA A 512 9.69 14.72 -11.09
C ALA A 512 10.53 15.86 -11.70
N THR A 513 9.96 17.06 -11.81
CA THR A 513 10.67 18.26 -12.27
C THR A 513 11.79 18.64 -11.30
N ALA A 514 11.51 18.69 -10.00
CA ALA A 514 12.52 19.00 -8.97
C ALA A 514 13.67 17.97 -8.96
N ILE A 515 13.37 16.68 -9.11
CA ILE A 515 14.38 15.61 -9.19
C ILE A 515 15.25 15.76 -10.43
N LYS A 516 14.65 16.08 -11.59
CA LYS A 516 15.42 16.33 -12.83
C LYS A 516 16.33 17.55 -12.71
N GLN A 517 15.86 18.62 -12.06
CA GLN A 517 16.66 19.82 -11.79
C GLN A 517 17.85 19.48 -10.88
N LEU A 518 17.62 18.75 -9.78
CA LEU A 518 18.68 18.26 -8.90
C LEU A 518 19.69 17.38 -9.63
N ALA A 519 19.23 16.40 -10.40
CA ALA A 519 20.10 15.50 -11.17
C ALA A 519 20.97 16.28 -12.16
N SER A 520 20.37 17.20 -12.92
CA SER A 520 21.07 18.04 -13.89
C SER A 520 22.11 18.94 -13.24
N ALA A 521 21.76 19.59 -12.12
CA ALA A 521 22.67 20.44 -11.34
C ALA A 521 23.83 19.64 -10.75
N SER A 522 23.60 18.37 -10.44
CA SER A 522 24.58 17.45 -9.87
C SER A 522 25.43 16.71 -10.93
N GLY A 523 25.17 16.94 -12.22
CA GLY A 523 25.85 16.23 -13.30
C GLY A 523 25.46 14.75 -13.45
N LEU A 524 24.34 14.34 -12.86
CA LEU A 524 23.83 12.97 -12.90
C LEU A 524 22.97 12.75 -14.14
N ARG A 525 23.09 11.58 -14.76
CA ARG A 525 22.24 11.19 -15.89
C ARG A 525 20.93 10.61 -15.38
N TYR A 526 19.90 10.78 -16.19
CA TYR A 526 18.61 10.15 -15.99
C TYR A 526 17.97 9.84 -17.34
N ARG A 527 17.14 8.80 -17.37
CA ARG A 527 16.41 8.38 -18.56
C ARG A 527 14.98 8.90 -18.46
N ASP A 528 14.60 9.71 -19.44
CA ASP A 528 13.19 9.97 -19.73
C ASP A 528 12.60 8.76 -20.42
N THR A 529 12.44 7.68 -19.65
CA THR A 529 11.96 6.41 -20.19
C THR A 529 10.51 6.63 -20.65
N PRO A 530 10.19 6.43 -21.95
CA PRO A 530 8.81 6.38 -22.37
C PRO A 530 8.15 5.26 -21.55
N TYR A 531 6.95 5.52 -21.01
CA TYR A 531 6.23 4.49 -20.27
C TYR A 531 5.76 3.48 -21.30
N GLN A 532 6.60 2.47 -21.55
CA GLN A 532 6.25 1.30 -22.31
C GLN A 532 5.99 0.22 -21.28
N VAL A 533 4.71 -0.14 -21.11
CA VAL A 533 4.34 -1.32 -20.35
C VAL A 533 5.09 -2.49 -20.99
N PRO A 534 5.88 -3.27 -20.23
CA PRO A 534 6.43 -4.52 -20.73
C PRO A 534 5.25 -5.32 -21.29
N GLY A 535 5.27 -5.58 -22.61
CA GLY A 535 4.10 -5.91 -23.42
C GLY A 535 3.01 -6.60 -22.62
N GLY A 536 1.87 -5.91 -22.46
CA GLY A 536 0.70 -6.44 -21.77
C GLY A 536 0.54 -7.89 -22.20
N MET A 537 0.52 -8.79 -21.21
CA MET A 537 0.22 -10.19 -21.44
C MET A 537 -1.09 -10.18 -22.21
N ARG A 538 -1.04 -10.39 -23.54
CA ARG A 538 -2.24 -10.46 -24.36
C ARG A 538 -3.02 -11.62 -23.77
N LEU A 539 -4.09 -11.32 -23.03
CA LEU A 539 -5.15 -12.28 -22.79
C LEU A 539 -5.54 -12.78 -24.19
N PRO A 540 -5.58 -14.11 -24.43
CA PRO A 540 -6.07 -14.61 -25.70
C PRO A 540 -7.47 -14.05 -25.93
N ASP A 541 -7.62 -13.28 -27.00
CA ASP A 541 -8.88 -12.69 -27.40
C ASP A 541 -9.93 -13.80 -27.55
N THR A 542 -11.09 -13.58 -26.93
CA THR A 542 -12.39 -14.17 -27.28
C THR A 542 -12.47 -15.70 -27.36
N LEU A 543 -13.16 -16.30 -26.38
CA LEU A 543 -13.94 -17.51 -26.66
C LEU A 543 -14.95 -17.18 -27.77
N PRO A 544 -15.14 -18.06 -28.78
CA PRO A 544 -16.09 -17.81 -29.85
C PRO A 544 -17.50 -17.66 -29.27
N ALA A 545 -18.21 -16.62 -29.68
CA ALA A 545 -19.63 -16.46 -29.40
C ALA A 545 -20.38 -17.64 -30.01
N ASP A 546 -20.96 -18.49 -29.16
CA ASP A 546 -21.84 -19.58 -29.58
C ASP A 546 -23.26 -19.01 -29.75
N PRO A 547 -23.84 -19.00 -30.96
CA PRO A 547 -25.18 -18.49 -31.18
C PRO A 547 -26.17 -19.66 -31.12
N SER A 548 -26.62 -20.02 -29.92
CA SER A 548 -27.95 -20.60 -29.64
C SER A 548 -27.98 -21.20 -28.23
N ALA A 549 -28.80 -20.64 -27.36
CA ALA A 549 -29.25 -21.36 -26.18
C ALA A 549 -30.68 -20.93 -25.82
N ASP A 550 -31.57 -21.90 -26.00
CA ASP A 550 -32.97 -21.92 -25.64
C ASP A 550 -33.27 -21.37 -24.25
N SER A 551 -34.32 -20.57 -24.19
CA SER A 551 -34.99 -20.12 -22.97
C SER A 551 -35.86 -21.23 -22.38
N ASP A 552 -35.28 -22.27 -21.76
CA ASP A 552 -36.03 -23.14 -20.81
C ASP A 552 -35.18 -24.19 -20.07
N GLN A 553 -34.08 -23.79 -19.42
CA GLN A 553 -33.43 -24.65 -18.42
C GLN A 553 -33.37 -23.99 -17.04
N ARG A 554 -34.14 -24.59 -16.12
CA ARG A 554 -34.16 -24.31 -14.69
C ARG A 554 -32.75 -24.46 -14.11
N LEU A 555 -32.26 -23.38 -13.50
CA LEU A 555 -31.04 -23.36 -12.70
C LEU A 555 -31.15 -24.33 -11.50
N PRO A 556 -30.19 -25.24 -11.28
CA PRO A 556 -30.09 -25.99 -10.04
C PRO A 556 -29.63 -25.08 -8.89
N GLY A 557 -30.05 -25.44 -7.68
CA GLY A 557 -30.05 -24.60 -6.48
C GLY A 557 -28.73 -23.96 -6.09
N VAL A 558 -28.84 -22.69 -5.66
CA VAL A 558 -27.76 -21.82 -5.18
C VAL A 558 -27.54 -22.06 -3.69
N GLU A 559 -26.71 -23.06 -3.37
CA GLU A 559 -26.02 -23.19 -2.08
C GLU A 559 -24.60 -23.70 -2.37
N GLY A 560 -23.68 -22.78 -2.64
CA GLY A 560 -22.28 -23.09 -2.90
C GLY A 560 -21.48 -21.80 -2.97
N SER A 561 -20.46 -21.69 -2.12
CA SER A 561 -19.55 -20.54 -2.09
C SER A 561 -18.86 -20.41 -3.45
N ILE A 562 -18.49 -19.20 -3.86
CA ILE A 562 -17.69 -18.93 -5.07
C ILE A 562 -16.35 -19.71 -5.06
N LEU A 563 -15.93 -20.24 -3.90
CA LEU A 563 -14.83 -21.19 -3.78
C LEU A 563 -15.10 -22.57 -4.44
N ASP A 564 -16.34 -23.04 -4.48
CA ASP A 564 -16.68 -24.39 -4.96
C ASP A 564 -16.77 -24.47 -6.49
N GLY A 565 -17.22 -23.38 -7.14
CA GLY A 565 -17.23 -23.26 -8.61
C GLY A 565 -15.82 -23.25 -9.22
N PHE A 566 -14.80 -22.85 -8.44
CA PHE A 566 -13.40 -22.84 -8.87
C PHE A 566 -12.75 -24.24 -8.82
N LEU A 567 -13.26 -25.16 -7.98
CA LEU A 567 -12.70 -26.51 -7.84
C LEU A 567 -13.27 -27.49 -8.87
N GLN A 568 -14.51 -27.31 -9.31
CA GLN A 568 -15.17 -28.22 -10.25
C GLN A 568 -14.59 -28.16 -11.68
N SER A 569 -13.95 -27.06 -12.08
CA SER A 569 -13.30 -26.95 -13.40
C SER A 569 -11.93 -27.64 -13.47
N ALA A 570 -11.38 -28.11 -12.34
CA ALA A 570 -10.08 -28.80 -12.28
C ALA A 570 -10.20 -30.34 -12.30
N GLU A 571 -11.41 -30.89 -12.14
CA GLU A 571 -11.61 -32.36 -12.13
C GLU A 571 -11.78 -32.98 -13.53
N THR A 572 -11.97 -32.19 -14.59
CA THR A 572 -12.24 -32.71 -15.94
C THR A 572 -10.99 -33.05 -16.78
N HIS A 573 -9.78 -32.81 -16.27
CA HIS A 573 -8.54 -33.18 -16.96
C HIS A 573 -7.55 -33.94 -16.06
N GLY A 574 -7.98 -35.12 -15.58
CA GLY A 574 -7.12 -36.08 -14.89
C GLY A 574 -7.19 -37.47 -15.52
N SER A 575 -6.37 -37.76 -16.52
CA SER A 575 -6.12 -39.14 -16.96
C SER A 575 -4.78 -39.27 -17.68
N ARG A 576 -3.75 -39.82 -17.00
CA ARG A 576 -2.76 -40.84 -17.46
C ARG A 576 -1.47 -40.89 -16.58
N PRO A 577 -0.65 -41.96 -16.64
CA PRO A 577 -0.72 -43.05 -15.65
C PRO A 577 0.59 -43.24 -14.86
N ALA A 578 0.50 -44.08 -13.82
CA ALA A 578 1.63 -44.57 -13.06
C ALA A 578 2.56 -45.46 -13.90
N HIS A 579 3.85 -45.13 -13.97
CA HIS A 579 4.97 -46.09 -14.04
C HIS A 579 6.31 -45.35 -13.96
N LEU A 580 7.04 -45.52 -12.85
CA LEU A 580 8.46 -45.93 -12.80
C LEU A 580 9.01 -45.78 -11.38
N GLN A 581 9.07 -46.91 -10.68
CA GLN A 581 9.94 -47.14 -9.53
C GLN A 581 11.39 -47.42 -9.97
N ARG A 582 12.30 -47.16 -9.02
CA ARG A 582 13.71 -47.59 -8.89
C ARG A 582 14.75 -46.79 -9.68
N ILE A 583 15.69 -46.16 -8.96
CA ILE A 583 17.09 -46.62 -8.81
C ILE A 583 17.92 -45.62 -7.97
N TRP A 584 18.52 -46.17 -6.89
CA TRP A 584 19.83 -45.85 -6.27
C TRP A 584 19.94 -44.96 -5.01
N HIS A 585 20.10 -45.69 -3.89
CA HIS A 585 20.96 -45.35 -2.76
C HIS A 585 22.44 -45.34 -3.17
N GLN A 586 23.22 -44.36 -2.69
CA GLN A 586 24.42 -44.55 -1.87
C GLN A 586 25.09 -43.18 -1.63
N GLY A 587 25.20 -42.79 -0.36
CA GLY A 587 26.11 -41.74 0.10
C GLY A 587 27.34 -42.35 0.77
N PRO A 588 28.46 -41.63 0.93
CA PRO A 588 29.56 -42.06 1.78
C PRO A 588 29.43 -41.49 3.19
N GLN A 589 29.55 -42.38 4.17
CA GLN A 589 29.83 -42.06 5.57
C GLN A 589 31.28 -41.60 5.74
N ILE A 590 31.54 -40.60 6.58
CA ILE A 590 32.81 -40.45 7.29
C ILE A 590 32.52 -40.26 8.79
N LEU A 591 33.14 -41.14 9.57
CA LEU A 591 33.10 -41.28 11.03
C LEU A 591 33.90 -40.20 11.75
N LEU A 592 33.36 -39.71 12.86
CA LEU A 592 34.09 -39.10 13.97
C LEU A 592 34.49 -40.18 14.97
N GLY A 593 35.69 -40.08 15.53
CA GLY A 593 36.13 -40.89 16.67
C GLY A 593 37.14 -40.14 17.53
N ARG A 594 36.67 -39.44 18.56
CA ARG A 594 36.75 -39.83 19.98
C ARG A 594 36.17 -38.74 20.87
#